data_AF-A0A1R1Z2F8-F1
#
_entry.id   AF-A0A1R1Z2F8-F1
#
_cell.length_a   1.000
_cell.length_b   1.000
_cell.length_c   1.000
_cell.angle_alpha   90.00
_cell.angle_beta   90.00
_cell.angle_gamma   90.00
#
_symmetry.space_group_name_H-M   'P 1'
#
loop_
_entity.id
_entity.type
_entity.pdbx_description
1 polymer ?
#
loop_
_entity_poly.entity_id
_entity_poly.type
_entity_poly.pdbx_seq_one_letter_code
_entity_poly.pdbx_strand_id
1 'polypeptide(L)'
;MTLILRGTADTIPADVLAAHIRAARSGKQRLVIVDEGNQLVRRHIDYDRDRLIDAGHANWDIFADHIERLELAEASEAILHQTDVPERVFNAASIVLAEILWYLSSEPGAGLREISAEVRALTYAGLAEHVRLNLDDPEDTHFGWMTLALLQECAGRFAGRQSTMPPVSICRWFAGDARTILFIAAGAGVDDGACRSVAAAIARITEIERGAGRGVALLAYDDGDLRGMSGADLQPAANRSTGNAAASGWADAAGGAQ
;
A
#
# COMPACT_ATOMS: atom_id res chain seq x y z
N MET A 1 13.47 10.81 -8.64
CA MET A 1 13.42 9.36 -8.90
C MET A 1 13.68 8.69 -7.57
N THR A 2 12.73 7.87 -7.16
CA THR A 2 12.80 7.07 -5.95
C THR A 2 13.00 5.62 -6.32
N LEU A 3 13.96 4.98 -5.66
CA LEU A 3 14.15 3.54 -5.73
C LEU A 3 13.50 2.91 -4.52
N ILE A 4 12.67 1.89 -4.73
CA ILE A 4 12.14 1.02 -3.69
C ILE A 4 12.83 -0.34 -3.83
N LEU A 5 13.58 -0.74 -2.80
CA LEU A 5 14.15 -2.07 -2.67
C LEU A 5 13.27 -2.89 -1.73
N ARG A 6 12.72 -4.01 -2.20
CA ARG A 6 11.86 -4.90 -1.42
C ARG A 6 12.48 -6.29 -1.32
N GLY A 7 12.53 -6.85 -0.12
CA GLY A 7 12.99 -8.20 0.13
C GLY A 7 13.48 -8.38 1.56
N THR A 8 14.30 -9.41 1.78
CA THR A 8 14.90 -9.73 3.08
C THR A 8 16.43 -9.59 3.04
N ALA A 9 17.09 -9.75 4.18
CA ALA A 9 18.55 -9.81 4.23
C ALA A 9 19.16 -11.02 3.51
N ASP A 10 18.35 -12.03 3.21
CA ASP A 10 18.79 -13.24 2.52
C ASP A 10 18.50 -13.18 1.01
N THR A 11 17.53 -12.35 0.58
CA THR A 11 17.18 -12.21 -0.85
C THR A 11 17.88 -11.06 -1.55
N ILE A 12 18.15 -9.94 -0.86
CA ILE A 12 18.84 -8.78 -1.46
C ILE A 12 20.36 -8.95 -1.34
N PRO A 13 21.12 -8.97 -2.46
CA PRO A 13 22.58 -9.02 -2.40
C PRO A 13 23.18 -7.87 -1.59
N ALA A 14 24.06 -8.18 -0.65
CA ALA A 14 24.58 -7.21 0.32
C ALA A 14 25.37 -6.05 -0.32
N ASP A 15 26.09 -6.34 -1.40
CA ASP A 15 26.84 -5.34 -2.17
C ASP A 15 25.92 -4.39 -2.94
N VAL A 16 24.83 -4.90 -3.51
CA VAL A 16 23.77 -4.12 -4.17
C VAL A 16 23.09 -3.20 -3.16
N LEU A 17 22.67 -3.73 -2.00
CA LEU A 17 22.08 -2.95 -0.92
C LEU A 17 23.03 -1.82 -0.46
N ALA A 18 24.29 -2.16 -0.18
CA ALA A 18 25.30 -1.20 0.24
C ALA A 18 25.60 -0.14 -0.83
N ALA A 19 25.54 -0.48 -2.12
CA ALA A 19 25.68 0.47 -3.22
C ALA A 19 24.53 1.47 -3.25
N HIS A 20 23.28 1.00 -3.13
CA HIS A 20 22.10 1.88 -3.12
C HIS A 20 22.03 2.77 -1.89
N ILE A 21 22.38 2.26 -0.70
CA ILE A 21 22.48 3.08 0.52
C ILE A 21 23.52 4.20 0.33
N ARG A 22 24.71 3.89 -0.20
CA ARG A 22 25.74 4.92 -0.48
C ARG A 22 25.27 5.93 -1.53
N ALA A 23 24.60 5.49 -2.59
CA ALA A 23 24.03 6.37 -3.60
C ALA A 23 22.98 7.32 -3.01
N ALA A 24 22.09 6.80 -2.16
CA ALA A 24 21.09 7.61 -1.47
C ALA A 24 21.72 8.62 -0.53
N ARG A 25 22.67 8.18 0.30
CA ARG A 25 23.36 9.05 1.26
C ARG A 25 24.20 10.14 0.61
N SER A 26 24.67 9.93 -0.62
CA SER A 26 25.36 10.93 -1.45
C SER A 26 24.42 11.83 -2.26
N GLY A 27 23.09 11.63 -2.16
CA GLY A 27 22.09 12.45 -2.84
C GLY A 27 21.89 12.12 -4.32
N LYS A 28 22.36 10.96 -4.79
CA LYS A 28 22.20 10.53 -6.20
C LYS A 28 20.79 10.02 -6.50
N GLN A 29 20.08 9.54 -5.49
CA GLN A 29 18.70 9.07 -5.58
C GLN A 29 18.03 9.14 -4.20
N ARG A 30 16.70 9.12 -4.17
CA ARG A 30 15.95 8.87 -2.93
C ARG A 30 15.71 7.35 -2.82
N LEU A 31 15.77 6.81 -1.62
CA LEU A 31 15.71 5.36 -1.39
C LEU A 31 14.67 5.01 -0.33
N VAL A 32 13.88 4.00 -0.65
CA VAL A 32 12.98 3.29 0.26
C VAL A 32 13.47 1.84 0.37
N ILE A 33 13.59 1.32 1.58
CA ILE A 33 13.91 -0.09 1.83
C ILE A 33 12.71 -0.71 2.53
N VAL A 34 12.08 -1.68 1.89
CA VAL A 34 10.99 -2.49 2.43
C VAL A 34 11.59 -3.81 2.92
N ASP A 35 11.69 -3.95 4.24
CA ASP A 35 12.20 -5.14 4.93
C ASP A 35 11.05 -6.10 5.18
N GLU A 36 10.91 -7.10 4.30
CA GLU A 36 9.94 -8.19 4.43
C GLU A 36 10.34 -9.22 5.49
N GLY A 37 11.52 -9.04 6.08
CA GLY A 37 11.95 -9.70 7.31
C GLY A 37 12.03 -8.69 8.45
N ASN A 38 13.12 -8.75 9.22
CA ASN A 38 13.37 -7.79 10.29
C ASN A 38 14.85 -7.41 10.44
N GLN A 39 15.71 -7.88 9.53
CA GLN A 39 17.15 -7.76 9.69
C GLN A 39 17.71 -6.56 8.92
N LEU A 40 17.11 -6.14 7.81
CA LEU A 40 17.62 -5.02 7.01
C LEU A 40 17.53 -3.71 7.78
N VAL A 41 16.37 -3.43 8.39
CA VAL A 41 16.17 -2.24 9.23
C VAL A 41 17.17 -2.25 10.38
N ARG A 42 17.26 -3.36 11.13
CA ARG A 42 18.15 -3.49 12.30
C ARG A 42 19.63 -3.26 11.98
N ARG A 43 20.08 -3.61 10.78
CA ARG A 43 21.50 -3.56 10.38
C ARG A 43 21.91 -2.22 9.77
N HIS A 44 20.98 -1.51 9.13
CA HIS A 44 21.35 -0.44 8.20
C HIS A 44 20.77 0.94 8.50
N ILE A 45 19.69 1.01 9.29
CA ILE A 45 19.07 2.28 9.63
C ILE A 45 20.00 3.15 10.48
N ASP A 46 20.07 4.43 10.15
CA ASP A 46 20.66 5.46 10.99
C ASP A 46 19.53 6.26 11.65
N TYR A 47 19.19 5.97 12.91
CA TYR A 47 18.00 6.54 13.58
C TYR A 47 18.06 8.06 13.76
N ASP A 48 19.24 8.67 13.73
CA ASP A 48 19.39 10.13 13.86
C ASP A 48 19.01 10.84 12.55
N ARG A 49 19.07 10.11 11.43
CA ARG A 49 18.89 10.65 10.07
C ARG A 49 17.65 10.10 9.39
N ASP A 50 17.56 8.78 9.31
CA ASP A 50 16.60 8.02 8.53
C ASP A 50 15.19 8.03 9.16
N ARG A 51 14.21 7.49 8.44
CA ARG A 51 12.82 7.37 8.92
C ARG A 51 12.38 5.92 8.87
N LEU A 52 11.55 5.52 9.83
CA LEU A 52 11.04 4.16 9.95
C LEU A 52 9.52 4.17 10.00
N ILE A 53 8.89 3.56 8.99
CA ILE A 53 7.53 3.05 9.11
C ILE A 53 7.64 1.59 9.54
N ASP A 54 6.94 1.21 10.60
CA ASP A 54 6.89 -0.15 11.11
C ASP A 54 5.44 -0.60 11.16
N ALA A 55 5.09 -1.57 10.31
CA ALA A 55 3.73 -2.07 10.17
C ALA A 55 3.23 -2.72 11.47
N GLY A 56 4.11 -3.43 12.19
CA GLY A 56 3.80 -4.03 13.49
C GLY A 56 3.57 -3.02 14.60
N HIS A 57 3.99 -1.77 14.40
CA HIS A 57 3.78 -0.65 15.31
C HIS A 57 2.85 0.43 14.77
N ALA A 58 2.24 0.23 13.59
CA ALA A 58 1.25 1.12 12.99
C ALA A 58 1.58 2.63 13.11
N ASN A 59 2.85 3.00 12.94
CA ASN A 59 3.30 4.37 13.14
C ASN A 59 3.24 5.23 11.87
N TRP A 60 2.73 4.68 10.76
CA TRP A 60 2.43 5.46 9.57
C TRP A 60 1.23 6.37 9.82
N ASP A 61 1.41 7.66 9.56
CA ASP A 61 0.38 8.69 9.64
C ASP A 61 -0.35 8.79 8.28
N ILE A 62 -1.22 7.82 8.03
CA ILE A 62 -1.96 7.68 6.76
C ILE A 62 -2.79 8.92 6.43
N PHE A 63 -3.40 9.58 7.43
CA PHE A 63 -4.25 10.75 7.23
C PHE A 63 -3.44 12.04 7.02
N ALA A 64 -2.21 12.12 7.53
CA ALA A 64 -1.29 13.20 7.14
C ALA A 64 -0.81 13.07 5.67
N ASP A 65 -0.89 11.86 5.10
CA ASP A 65 -0.45 11.58 3.74
C ASP A 65 -1.59 11.55 2.70
N HIS A 66 -2.86 11.47 3.12
CA HIS A 66 -4.03 11.51 2.25
C HIS A 66 -5.04 12.51 2.81
N ILE A 67 -5.11 13.69 2.20
CA ILE A 67 -5.92 14.82 2.65
C ILE A 67 -7.21 14.90 1.84
N GLU A 68 -7.15 14.54 0.56
CA GLU A 68 -8.29 14.60 -0.34
C GLU A 68 -9.09 13.29 -0.36
N ARG A 69 -10.39 13.39 -0.65
CA ARG A 69 -11.27 12.22 -0.72
C ARG A 69 -10.85 11.22 -1.80
N LEU A 70 -10.30 11.71 -2.91
CA LEU A 70 -9.78 10.84 -3.98
C LEU A 70 -8.57 10.05 -3.49
N GLU A 71 -7.64 10.69 -2.78
CA GLU A 71 -6.44 10.03 -2.22
C GLU A 71 -6.82 8.95 -1.22
N LEU A 72 -7.86 9.16 -0.42
CA LEU A 72 -8.38 8.14 0.52
C LEU A 72 -9.07 6.98 -0.20
N ALA A 73 -9.71 7.23 -1.35
CA ALA A 73 -10.24 6.16 -2.19
C ALA A 73 -9.11 5.34 -2.84
N GLU A 74 -8.06 5.98 -3.34
CA GLU A 74 -6.86 5.29 -3.86
C GLU A 74 -6.17 4.47 -2.75
N ALA A 75 -6.07 5.00 -1.54
CA ALA A 75 -5.55 4.27 -0.38
C ALA A 75 -6.40 3.03 -0.04
N SER A 76 -7.73 3.15 -0.11
CA SER A 76 -8.67 2.05 0.09
C SER A 76 -8.41 0.91 -0.91
N GLU A 77 -8.32 1.23 -2.20
CA GLU A 77 -8.03 0.27 -3.25
C GLU A 77 -6.67 -0.41 -3.05
N ALA A 78 -5.64 0.35 -2.68
CA ALA A 78 -4.31 -0.17 -2.41
C ALA A 78 -4.27 -1.13 -1.20
N ILE A 79 -5.04 -0.85 -0.15
CA ILE A 79 -5.17 -1.74 1.03
C ILE A 79 -5.84 -3.07 0.64
N LEU A 80 -6.86 -3.02 -0.22
CA LEU A 80 -7.70 -4.17 -0.56
C LEU A 80 -7.20 -4.99 -1.76
N HIS A 81 -6.17 -4.51 -2.45
CA HIS A 81 -5.74 -5.09 -3.72
C HIS A 81 -5.36 -6.58 -3.59
N GLN A 82 -6.11 -7.45 -4.27
CA GLN A 82 -5.85 -8.89 -4.36
C GLN A 82 -6.12 -9.35 -5.80
N THR A 83 -5.35 -10.31 -6.30
CA THR A 83 -5.45 -10.77 -7.69
C THR A 83 -6.69 -11.62 -7.96
N ASP A 84 -7.22 -12.29 -6.95
CA ASP A 84 -8.22 -13.35 -7.11
C ASP A 84 -9.60 -13.00 -6.53
N VAL A 85 -9.88 -11.70 -6.35
CA VAL A 85 -11.16 -11.20 -5.83
C VAL A 85 -12.08 -10.80 -6.99
N PRO A 86 -13.36 -11.23 -7.00
CA PRO A 86 -14.31 -10.76 -8.00
C PRO A 86 -14.46 -9.24 -7.99
N GLU A 87 -14.46 -8.61 -9.16
CA GLU A 87 -14.49 -7.14 -9.31
C GLU A 87 -15.64 -6.49 -8.52
N ARG A 88 -16.83 -7.08 -8.56
CA ARG A 88 -17.99 -6.61 -7.78
C ARG A 88 -17.66 -6.51 -6.28
N VAL A 89 -16.96 -7.52 -5.74
CA VAL A 89 -16.62 -7.63 -4.31
C VAL A 89 -15.56 -6.60 -3.94
N PHE A 90 -14.53 -6.48 -4.78
CA PHE A 90 -13.48 -5.48 -4.63
C PHE A 90 -14.05 -4.06 -4.63
N ASN A 91 -14.86 -3.70 -5.64
CA ASN A 91 -15.43 -2.36 -5.77
C ASN A 91 -16.30 -1.99 -4.55
N ALA A 92 -17.14 -2.91 -4.08
CA ALA A 92 -17.95 -2.67 -2.89
C ALA A 92 -17.11 -2.51 -1.62
N ALA A 93 -16.09 -3.34 -1.42
CA ALA A 93 -15.17 -3.20 -0.29
C ALA A 93 -14.40 -1.88 -0.35
N SER A 94 -13.91 -1.50 -1.53
CA SER A 94 -13.16 -0.25 -1.74
C SER A 94 -13.99 0.98 -1.42
N ILE A 95 -15.28 1.00 -1.81
CA ILE A 95 -16.19 2.10 -1.46
C ILE A 95 -16.41 2.17 0.05
N VAL A 96 -16.75 1.05 0.70
CA VAL A 96 -17.01 1.02 2.14
C VAL A 96 -15.79 1.45 2.94
N LEU A 97 -14.60 0.93 2.60
CA LEU A 97 -13.37 1.30 3.27
C LEU A 97 -13.01 2.78 3.00
N ALA A 98 -13.21 3.29 1.78
CA ALA A 98 -12.96 4.70 1.48
C ALA A 98 -13.86 5.64 2.32
N GLU A 99 -15.10 5.25 2.60
CA GLU A 99 -15.97 6.01 3.49
C GLU A 99 -15.52 5.96 4.96
N ILE A 100 -15.09 4.80 5.45
CA ILE A 100 -14.49 4.67 6.79
C ILE A 100 -13.26 5.56 6.90
N LEU A 101 -12.38 5.54 5.89
CA LEU A 101 -11.19 6.38 5.84
C LEU A 101 -11.55 7.87 5.83
N TRP A 102 -12.55 8.26 5.04
CA TRP A 102 -13.03 9.63 4.99
C TRP A 102 -13.59 10.10 6.34
N TYR A 103 -14.41 9.29 6.99
CA TYR A 103 -14.94 9.58 8.32
C TYR A 103 -13.80 9.79 9.34
N LEU A 104 -12.88 8.82 9.43
CA LEU A 104 -11.77 8.85 10.37
C LEU A 104 -10.75 9.95 10.10
N SER A 105 -10.64 10.45 8.87
CA SER A 105 -9.72 11.57 8.54
C SER A 105 -10.04 12.85 9.33
N SER A 106 -11.27 12.98 9.81
CA SER A 106 -11.72 14.11 10.62
C SER A 106 -11.59 13.89 12.14
N GLU A 107 -11.30 12.66 12.57
CA GLU A 107 -11.25 12.26 13.97
C GLU A 107 -9.86 12.52 14.59
N PRO A 108 -9.75 13.35 15.64
CA PRO A 108 -8.46 13.66 16.25
C PRO A 108 -7.74 12.43 16.79
N GLY A 109 -6.56 12.16 16.24
CA GLY A 109 -5.69 11.06 16.68
C GLY A 109 -6.04 9.69 16.08
N ALA A 110 -7.00 9.61 15.16
CA ALA A 110 -7.25 8.40 14.40
C ALA A 110 -6.03 7.97 13.59
N GLY A 111 -5.82 6.66 13.49
CA GLY A 111 -4.81 6.06 12.63
C GLY A 111 -5.21 4.66 12.20
N LEU A 112 -4.23 3.83 11.85
CA LEU A 112 -4.48 2.48 11.34
C LEU A 112 -5.27 1.60 12.32
N ARG A 113 -5.09 1.79 13.63
CA ARG A 113 -5.84 1.05 14.66
C ARG A 113 -7.34 1.35 14.58
N GLU A 114 -7.70 2.62 14.47
CA GLU A 114 -9.09 3.07 14.42
C GLU A 114 -9.77 2.58 13.14
N ILE A 115 -9.06 2.55 12.01
CA ILE A 115 -9.54 1.93 10.76
C ILE A 115 -9.90 0.46 11.01
N SER A 116 -8.99 -0.29 11.64
CA SER A 116 -9.26 -1.69 11.98
C SER A 116 -10.37 -1.89 13.00
N ALA A 117 -10.61 -0.93 13.89
CA ALA A 117 -11.71 -1.00 14.85
C ALA A 117 -13.06 -0.81 14.13
N GLU A 118 -13.17 0.19 13.26
CA GLU A 118 -14.38 0.46 12.46
C GLU A 118 -14.70 -0.71 11.52
N VAL A 119 -13.70 -1.22 10.81
CA VAL A 119 -13.86 -2.37 9.92
C VAL A 119 -14.31 -3.62 10.69
N ARG A 120 -13.79 -3.84 11.90
CA ARG A 120 -14.21 -4.97 12.76
C ARG A 120 -15.59 -4.77 13.38
N ALA A 121 -16.02 -3.53 13.58
CA ALA A 121 -17.35 -3.19 14.09
C ALA A 121 -18.43 -3.31 13.01
N LEU A 122 -18.05 -3.32 11.73
CA LEU A 122 -18.99 -3.45 10.61
C LEU A 122 -19.76 -4.77 10.71
N THR A 123 -21.08 -4.64 10.83
CA THR A 123 -21.99 -5.79 10.82
C THR A 123 -22.40 -6.14 9.39
N TYR A 124 -22.77 -7.40 9.16
CA TYR A 124 -23.34 -7.81 7.87
C TYR A 124 -24.57 -6.97 7.49
N ALA A 125 -25.46 -6.69 8.44
CA ALA A 125 -26.65 -5.87 8.19
C ALA A 125 -26.28 -4.44 7.75
N GLY A 126 -25.31 -3.81 8.43
CA GLY A 126 -24.83 -2.48 8.06
C GLY A 126 -24.17 -2.45 6.68
N LEU A 127 -23.37 -3.47 6.35
CA LEU A 127 -22.80 -3.62 5.01
C LEU A 127 -23.90 -3.80 3.95
N ALA A 128 -24.84 -4.71 4.18
CA ALA A 128 -25.91 -5.02 3.25
C ALA A 128 -26.80 -3.82 2.96
N GLU A 129 -27.12 -3.02 3.98
CA GLU A 129 -27.83 -1.75 3.82
C GLU A 129 -27.00 -0.77 2.99
N HIS A 130 -25.72 -0.63 3.31
CA HIS A 130 -24.82 0.31 2.64
C HIS A 130 -24.69 0.02 1.12
N VAL A 131 -24.48 -1.24 0.75
CA VAL A 131 -24.32 -1.65 -0.66
C VAL A 131 -25.64 -2.09 -1.32
N ARG A 132 -26.78 -1.90 -0.63
CA ARG A 132 -28.15 -2.14 -1.11
C ARG A 132 -28.40 -3.57 -1.63
N LEU A 133 -28.02 -4.56 -0.83
CA LEU A 133 -28.21 -5.97 -1.19
C LEU A 133 -29.66 -6.41 -1.09
N ASN A 134 -30.08 -7.27 -2.02
CA ASN A 134 -31.32 -8.02 -1.90
C ASN A 134 -31.07 -9.28 -1.05
N LEU A 135 -31.50 -9.26 0.21
CA LEU A 135 -31.28 -10.39 1.13
C LEU A 135 -32.14 -11.62 0.83
N ASP A 136 -33.15 -11.49 -0.03
CA ASP A 136 -33.92 -12.64 -0.55
C ASP A 136 -33.19 -13.36 -1.69
N ASP A 137 -32.12 -12.76 -2.23
CA ASP A 137 -31.28 -13.36 -3.27
C ASP A 137 -30.03 -14.03 -2.65
N PRO A 138 -29.84 -15.35 -2.82
CA PRO A 138 -28.66 -16.07 -2.33
C PRO A 138 -27.34 -15.56 -2.92
N GLU A 139 -27.33 -15.06 -4.15
CA GLU A 139 -26.10 -14.53 -4.78
C GLU A 139 -25.66 -13.23 -4.11
N ASP A 140 -26.60 -12.31 -3.87
CA ASP A 140 -26.35 -11.08 -3.12
C ASP A 140 -25.96 -11.38 -1.67
N THR A 141 -26.55 -12.42 -1.08
CA THR A 141 -26.16 -12.86 0.27
C THR A 141 -24.69 -13.31 0.31
N HIS A 142 -24.29 -14.18 -0.63
CA HIS A 142 -22.91 -14.66 -0.75
C HIS A 142 -21.93 -13.53 -1.02
N PHE A 143 -22.30 -12.64 -1.95
CA PHE A 143 -21.56 -11.42 -2.27
C PHE A 143 -21.28 -10.56 -1.03
N GLY A 144 -22.31 -10.27 -0.22
CA GLY A 144 -22.15 -9.48 0.99
C GLY A 144 -21.16 -10.11 1.99
N TRP A 145 -21.20 -11.44 2.14
CA TRP A 145 -20.25 -12.14 3.01
C TRP A 145 -18.82 -12.09 2.49
N MET A 146 -18.62 -12.22 1.18
CA MET A 146 -17.29 -12.06 0.56
C MET A 146 -16.74 -10.64 0.76
N THR A 147 -17.57 -9.62 0.56
CA THR A 147 -17.17 -8.21 0.77
C THR A 147 -16.79 -7.95 2.23
N LEU A 148 -17.59 -8.44 3.19
CA LEU A 148 -17.26 -8.31 4.60
C LEU A 148 -15.96 -9.03 4.96
N ALA A 149 -15.77 -10.25 4.44
CA ALA A 149 -14.57 -11.04 4.69
C ALA A 149 -13.31 -10.34 4.17
N LEU A 150 -13.35 -9.80 2.94
CA LEU A 150 -12.25 -9.06 2.34
C LEU A 150 -11.86 -7.83 3.18
N LEU A 151 -12.84 -7.04 3.61
CA LEU A 151 -12.63 -5.87 4.48
C LEU A 151 -11.94 -6.29 5.78
N GLN A 152 -12.47 -7.31 6.47
CA GLN A 152 -11.93 -7.77 7.75
C GLN A 152 -10.54 -8.40 7.62
N GLU A 153 -10.27 -9.10 6.52
CA GLU A 153 -8.97 -9.69 6.24
C GLU A 153 -7.90 -8.64 5.99
N CYS A 154 -8.19 -7.65 5.14
CA CYS A 154 -7.19 -6.71 4.64
C CYS A 154 -7.06 -5.44 5.49
N ALA A 155 -8.17 -4.94 6.06
CA ALA A 155 -8.19 -3.68 6.82
C ALA A 155 -8.52 -3.88 8.31
N GLY A 156 -8.93 -5.08 8.73
CA GLY A 156 -9.28 -5.39 10.12
C GLY A 156 -8.11 -5.71 11.05
N ARG A 157 -6.88 -5.83 10.53
CA ARG A 157 -5.74 -6.43 11.25
C ARG A 157 -4.56 -5.50 11.54
N PHE A 158 -4.72 -4.19 11.35
CA PHE A 158 -3.65 -3.25 11.66
C PHE A 158 -3.33 -3.22 13.16
N ALA A 159 -2.04 -3.02 13.46
CA ALA A 159 -1.55 -2.90 14.82
C ALA A 159 -2.00 -1.57 15.46
N GLY A 160 -1.80 -1.49 16.78
CA GLY A 160 -1.92 -0.23 17.52
C GLY A 160 -0.58 0.49 17.60
N ARG A 161 -0.57 1.81 17.42
CA ARG A 161 0.64 2.60 17.62
C ARG A 161 1.06 2.60 19.08
N GLN A 162 2.30 2.20 19.34
CA GLN A 162 2.91 2.34 20.66
C GLN A 162 3.25 3.81 20.93
N SER A 163 3.09 4.26 22.18
CA SER A 163 3.37 5.65 22.57
C SER A 163 4.83 6.06 22.38
N THR A 164 5.75 5.09 22.35
CA THR A 164 7.18 5.29 22.12
C THR A 164 7.55 5.44 20.65
N MET A 165 6.64 5.11 19.72
CA MET A 165 6.86 5.17 18.29
C MET A 165 6.28 6.46 17.70
N PRO A 166 7.10 7.39 17.19
CA PRO A 166 6.59 8.62 16.60
C PRO A 166 5.85 8.35 15.28
N PRO A 167 4.80 9.15 14.96
CA PRO A 167 4.19 9.12 13.64
C PRO A 167 5.19 9.46 12.55
N VAL A 168 5.10 8.78 11.42
CA VAL A 168 5.87 9.05 10.21
C VAL A 168 4.91 9.35 9.07
N SER A 169 5.15 10.47 8.38
CA SER A 169 4.46 10.87 7.15
C SER A 169 5.43 10.78 5.98
N ILE A 170 4.99 10.10 4.93
CA ILE A 170 5.68 9.95 3.65
C ILE A 170 5.79 11.31 2.97
N CYS A 171 4.72 12.12 2.98
CA CYS A 171 4.72 13.48 2.43
C CYS A 171 5.77 14.37 3.12
N ARG A 172 5.85 14.33 4.46
CA ARG A 172 6.87 15.07 5.21
C ARG A 172 8.28 14.56 4.92
N TRP A 173 8.47 13.26 4.76
CA TRP A 173 9.76 12.69 4.36
C TRP A 173 10.17 13.15 2.95
N PHE A 174 9.23 13.21 2.00
CA PHE A 174 9.48 13.74 0.65
C PHE A 174 9.85 15.22 0.66
N ALA A 175 9.23 16.02 1.53
CA ALA A 175 9.54 17.45 1.70
C ALA A 175 10.90 17.70 2.40
N GLY A 176 11.44 16.70 3.09
CA GLY A 176 12.73 16.78 3.79
C GLY A 176 13.95 16.48 2.93
N ASP A 177 15.10 16.26 3.57
CA ASP A 177 16.37 15.94 2.89
C ASP A 177 16.26 14.65 2.07
N ALA A 178 16.50 14.76 0.77
CA ALA A 178 16.49 13.64 -0.19
C ALA A 178 17.54 12.56 0.11
N ARG A 179 18.54 12.87 0.94
CA ARG A 179 19.55 11.89 1.37
C ARG A 179 19.10 11.04 2.56
N THR A 180 17.89 11.26 3.07
CA THR A 180 17.25 10.49 4.14
C THR A 180 16.63 9.23 3.54
N ILE A 181 16.95 8.06 4.08
CA ILE A 181 16.34 6.79 3.63
C ILE A 181 15.05 6.55 4.41
N LEU A 182 13.99 6.10 3.72
CA LEU A 182 12.79 5.59 4.38
C LEU A 182 12.89 4.07 4.48
N PHE A 183 12.96 3.56 5.70
CA PHE A 183 12.82 2.15 5.99
C PHE A 183 11.35 1.84 6.27
N ILE A 184 10.85 0.75 5.71
CA ILE A 184 9.55 0.18 6.01
C ILE A 184 9.77 -1.25 6.54
N ALA A 185 9.59 -1.45 7.83
CA ALA A 185 9.59 -2.78 8.44
C ALA A 185 8.23 -3.42 8.21
N ALA A 186 8.15 -4.31 7.22
CA ALA A 186 6.94 -5.09 6.94
C ALA A 186 6.85 -6.30 7.86
N GLY A 187 7.97 -6.98 8.15
CA GLY A 187 7.98 -8.15 9.05
C GLY A 187 7.49 -9.45 8.42
N ALA A 188 6.87 -9.36 7.24
CA ALA A 188 6.46 -10.44 6.35
C ALA A 188 6.39 -9.91 4.92
N GLY A 189 6.03 -10.77 3.96
CA GLY A 189 5.78 -10.35 2.57
C GLY A 189 4.70 -9.26 2.50
N VAL A 190 4.87 -8.27 1.63
CA VAL A 190 3.96 -7.10 1.55
C VAL A 190 2.52 -7.43 1.18
N ASP A 191 2.30 -8.59 0.55
CA ASP A 191 0.97 -9.10 0.16
C ASP A 191 0.29 -9.93 1.25
N ASP A 192 0.99 -10.20 2.36
CA ASP A 192 0.38 -10.81 3.56
C ASP A 192 -0.64 -9.83 4.17
N GLY A 193 -1.78 -10.34 4.64
CA GLY A 193 -2.89 -9.56 5.18
C GLY A 193 -2.49 -8.64 6.35
N ALA A 194 -1.42 -8.95 7.10
CA ALA A 194 -0.91 -8.08 8.15
C ALA A 194 -0.14 -6.84 7.63
N CYS A 195 0.33 -6.87 6.37
CA CYS A 195 1.19 -5.86 5.77
C CYS A 195 0.47 -4.95 4.76
N ARG A 196 -0.87 -4.97 4.68
CA ARG A 196 -1.63 -4.18 3.70
C ARG A 196 -1.39 -2.67 3.78
N SER A 197 -1.00 -2.16 4.95
CA SER A 197 -0.57 -0.76 5.10
C SER A 197 0.75 -0.46 4.37
N VAL A 198 1.63 -1.46 4.19
CA VAL A 198 2.87 -1.33 3.42
C VAL A 198 2.58 -1.23 1.94
N ALA A 199 1.66 -2.04 1.41
CA ALA A 199 1.22 -1.93 0.01
C ALA A 199 0.65 -0.53 -0.28
N ALA A 200 -0.20 -0.01 0.61
CA ALA A 200 -0.73 1.35 0.52
C ALA A 200 0.36 2.43 0.63
N ALA A 201 1.35 2.26 1.50
CA ALA A 201 2.50 3.17 1.58
C ALA A 201 3.32 3.20 0.27
N ILE A 202 3.55 2.03 -0.36
CA ILE A 202 4.24 1.92 -1.66
C ILE A 202 3.41 2.60 -2.77
N ALA A 203 2.10 2.38 -2.80
CA ALA A 203 1.19 3.05 -3.73
C ALA A 203 1.28 4.58 -3.57
N ARG A 204 1.23 5.07 -2.33
CA ARG A 204 1.34 6.51 -2.05
C ARG A 204 2.67 7.11 -2.48
N ILE A 205 3.79 6.41 -2.26
CA ILE A 205 5.12 6.83 -2.76
C ILE A 205 5.11 6.95 -4.29
N THR A 206 4.48 5.98 -4.96
CA THR A 206 4.38 5.93 -6.42
C THR A 206 3.55 7.10 -6.97
N GLU A 207 2.42 7.41 -6.33
CA GLU A 207 1.56 8.53 -6.69
C GLU A 207 2.26 9.89 -6.51
N ILE A 208 2.94 10.11 -5.38
CA ILE A 208 3.65 11.38 -5.12
C ILE A 208 4.71 11.63 -6.19
N GLU A 209 5.47 10.61 -6.57
CA GLU A 209 6.48 10.73 -7.62
C GLU A 209 5.84 10.94 -9.00
N ARG A 210 4.77 10.20 -9.32
CA ARG A 210 3.99 10.35 -10.57
C ARG A 210 3.43 11.77 -10.71
N GLY A 211 2.80 12.30 -9.66
CA GLY A 211 2.25 13.66 -9.61
C GLY A 211 3.32 14.73 -9.81
N ALA A 212 4.56 14.43 -9.45
CA ALA A 212 5.70 15.31 -9.68
C ALA A 212 6.44 15.06 -11.01
N GLY A 213 5.89 14.22 -11.90
CA GLY A 213 6.48 13.89 -13.20
C GLY A 213 7.77 13.06 -13.12
N ARG A 214 7.99 12.34 -12.02
CA ARG A 214 9.19 11.52 -11.77
C ARG A 214 8.82 10.04 -11.73
N GLY A 215 9.77 9.18 -12.11
CA GLY A 215 9.61 7.73 -12.04
C GLY A 215 9.93 7.14 -10.67
N VAL A 216 9.28 6.02 -10.36
CA VAL A 216 9.65 5.09 -9.28
C VAL A 216 10.17 3.81 -9.90
N ALA A 217 11.31 3.32 -9.41
CA ALA A 217 11.79 1.99 -9.71
C ALA A 217 11.53 1.09 -8.50
N LEU A 218 10.83 -0.03 -8.69
CA LEU A 218 10.64 -1.06 -7.68
C LEU A 218 11.48 -2.28 -8.06
N LEU A 219 12.42 -2.66 -7.21
CA LEU A 219 13.19 -3.89 -7.32
C LEU A 219 12.78 -4.81 -6.17
N ALA A 220 12.04 -5.87 -6.50
CA ALA A 220 11.67 -6.92 -5.58
C ALA A 220 12.63 -8.11 -5.72
N TYR A 221 13.04 -8.67 -4.58
CA TYR A 221 13.90 -9.84 -4.49
C TYR A 221 13.17 -10.93 -3.71
N ASP A 222 12.64 -11.92 -4.42
CA ASP A 222 11.87 -13.01 -3.83
C ASP A 222 12.72 -14.30 -3.77
N ASP A 223 12.43 -15.22 -2.84
CA ASP A 223 13.18 -16.50 -2.66
C ASP A 223 13.25 -17.37 -3.94
N GLY A 224 12.33 -17.16 -4.88
CA GLY A 224 12.29 -17.85 -6.17
C GLY A 224 13.38 -17.44 -7.15
N ASP A 225 13.90 -16.21 -7.05
CA ASP A 225 14.87 -15.65 -8.00
C ASP A 225 16.29 -16.21 -7.77
N LEU A 226 16.58 -16.74 -6.57
CA LEU A 226 17.89 -17.30 -6.22
C LEU A 226 18.08 -18.76 -6.66
N ARG A 227 17.04 -19.46 -7.15
CA ARG A 227 17.14 -20.87 -7.59
C ARG A 227 17.58 -21.05 -9.04
N GLY A 228 17.90 -19.98 -9.79
CA GLY A 228 18.18 -20.11 -11.23
C GLY A 228 19.13 -19.11 -11.87
N MET A 229 19.82 -18.22 -11.14
CA MET A 229 20.58 -17.14 -11.79
C MET A 229 22.07 -17.18 -11.45
N SER A 230 22.89 -17.55 -12.45
CA SER A 230 24.34 -17.31 -12.43
C SER A 230 24.60 -15.80 -12.58
N GLY A 231 25.68 -15.29 -11.99
CA GLY A 231 25.98 -13.85 -11.83
C GLY A 231 26.14 -13.00 -13.11
N ALA A 232 25.70 -13.48 -14.27
CA ALA A 232 25.66 -12.75 -15.53
C ALA A 232 24.32 -12.06 -15.83
N ASP A 233 23.23 -12.40 -15.13
CA ASP A 233 21.87 -11.94 -15.48
C ASP A 233 21.34 -10.76 -14.64
N LEU A 234 22.19 -10.10 -13.83
CA LEU A 234 21.84 -8.86 -13.14
C LEU A 234 21.87 -7.66 -14.12
N GLN A 235 20.95 -7.65 -15.07
CA GLN A 235 20.51 -6.43 -15.76
C GLN A 235 19.06 -6.12 -15.40
N PRO A 236 18.70 -4.84 -15.22
CA PRO A 236 17.38 -4.43 -14.77
C PRO A 236 16.32 -4.86 -15.79
N ALA A 237 15.27 -5.54 -15.33
CA ALA A 237 14.07 -5.77 -16.12
C ALA A 237 13.42 -4.41 -16.43
N ALA A 238 13.64 -3.92 -17.63
CA ALA A 238 12.99 -2.72 -18.14
C ALA A 238 11.48 -2.98 -18.28
N ASN A 239 10.68 -2.03 -17.80
CA ASN A 239 9.28 -1.72 -18.13
C ASN A 239 8.53 -2.79 -18.95
N ARG A 240 7.68 -3.58 -18.29
CA ARG A 240 6.48 -4.11 -18.95
C ARG A 240 5.32 -3.18 -18.66
N SER A 241 5.02 -2.32 -19.62
CA SER A 241 3.73 -1.63 -19.70
C SER A 241 2.63 -2.68 -19.90
N THR A 242 1.74 -2.87 -18.94
CA THR A 242 0.46 -3.54 -19.18
C THR A 242 -0.56 -2.50 -19.62
N GLY A 243 -0.45 -2.08 -20.87
CA GLY A 243 -1.58 -1.52 -21.59
C GLY A 243 -2.51 -2.67 -21.95
N ASN A 244 -3.60 -2.82 -21.21
CA ASN A 244 -4.75 -3.61 -21.65
C ASN A 244 -6.03 -2.90 -21.20
N ALA A 245 -6.32 -1.77 -21.85
CA ALA A 245 -7.67 -1.20 -21.82
C ALA A 245 -8.53 -2.01 -22.80
N ALA A 246 -9.30 -2.94 -22.25
CA ALA A 246 -10.39 -3.56 -22.96
C ALA A 246 -11.40 -2.46 -23.37
N ALA A 247 -11.55 -2.28 -24.67
CA ALA A 247 -12.60 -1.45 -25.24
C ALA A 247 -13.95 -2.16 -25.13
N SER A 248 -14.85 -1.62 -24.31
CA SER A 248 -16.30 -1.85 -24.28
C SER A 248 -16.85 -0.64 -23.51
N GLY A 249 -17.26 0.46 -24.13
CA GLY A 249 -18.55 0.62 -24.83
C GLY A 249 -19.55 1.30 -23.88
N TRP A 250 -20.23 2.36 -24.35
CA TRP A 250 -21.33 3.19 -23.79
C TRP A 250 -20.91 4.67 -23.87
N ALA A 251 -21.61 5.65 -24.47
CA ALA A 251 -22.98 5.82 -24.96
C ALA A 251 -22.93 6.55 -26.33
N ASP A 252 -23.97 6.53 -27.18
CA ASP A 252 -25.00 7.56 -27.12
C ASP A 252 -26.32 7.08 -27.74
N ALA A 253 -27.37 7.15 -26.93
CA ALA A 253 -28.75 7.26 -27.39
C ALA A 253 -29.30 8.58 -26.82
N ALA A 254 -29.30 9.64 -27.65
CA ALA A 254 -30.11 10.83 -27.42
C ALA A 254 -30.40 11.55 -28.76
N GLY A 255 -31.63 11.34 -29.25
CA GLY A 255 -32.51 12.38 -29.79
C GLY A 255 -32.06 13.29 -30.94
N GLY A 256 -32.71 13.08 -32.10
CA GLY A 256 -33.48 14.12 -32.78
C GLY A 256 -32.81 14.95 -33.88
N ALA A 257 -33.28 14.79 -35.13
CA ALA A 257 -33.99 15.82 -35.91
C ALA A 257 -33.92 15.53 -37.43
N GLN A 258 -35.10 15.67 -38.05
CA GLN A 258 -35.45 15.76 -39.48
C GLN A 258 -35.59 14.46 -40.27
#